data_AF-A0A099LE59-F1
#
_entry.id   AF-A0A099LE59-F1
#
_cell.length_a   1.000
_cell.length_b   1.000
_cell.length_c   1.000
_cell.angle_alpha   90.00
_cell.angle_beta   90.00
_cell.angle_gamma   90.00
#
_symmetry.space_group_name_H-M   'P 1'
#
loop_
_entity.id
_entity.type
_entity.pdbx_description
1 polymer ?
#
loop_
_entity_poly.entity_id
_entity_poly.type
_entity_poly.pdbx_seq_one_letter_code
_entity_poly.pdbx_strand_id
1 'polypeptide(L)'
;MKNLNGFTLIELLIVVTILSVLASIAFPSYIHYSDKAKFATVVSAAAPVRTSIDICVQAKSLPDCSKLNVNSKWMHNEFISTIAITGTSSKIVVKTTPKNIGNITNLDTYILTGNVDSKDSLVWDDDASGCKISRLC
;
A
#
# COMPACT_ATOMS: atom_id res chain seq x y z
N MET A 1 2.26 -51.67 -34.95
CA MET A 1 3.15 -50.50 -34.91
C MET A 1 2.31 -49.33 -34.39
N LYS A 2 2.65 -48.76 -33.22
CA LYS A 2 1.89 -47.63 -32.65
C LYS A 2 2.27 -46.37 -33.43
N ASN A 3 1.31 -45.78 -34.14
CA ASN A 3 1.47 -44.46 -34.76
C ASN A 3 1.75 -43.44 -33.66
N LEU A 4 2.99 -42.97 -33.58
CA LEU A 4 3.36 -41.78 -32.83
C LEU A 4 2.99 -40.58 -33.71
N ASN A 5 1.75 -40.11 -33.57
CA ASN A 5 1.35 -38.82 -34.12
C ASN A 5 2.06 -37.73 -33.31
N GLY A 6 3.28 -37.37 -33.74
CA GLY A 6 4.07 -36.32 -33.13
C GLY A 6 3.54 -34.93 -33.49
N PHE A 7 3.71 -33.99 -32.57
CA PHE A 7 3.42 -32.56 -32.78
C PHE A 7 4.33 -32.01 -33.89
N THR A 8 3.79 -31.21 -34.81
CA THR A 8 4.60 -30.63 -35.88
C THR A 8 5.42 -29.43 -35.38
N LEU A 9 6.61 -29.23 -35.96
CA LEU A 9 7.43 -28.04 -35.69
C LEU A 9 6.68 -26.73 -36.02
N ILE A 10 5.80 -26.76 -37.03
CA ILE A 10 4.98 -25.60 -37.40
C ILE A 10 3.91 -25.30 -36.34
N GLU A 11 3.27 -26.31 -35.76
CA GLU A 11 2.32 -26.09 -34.66
C GLU A 11 3.02 -25.49 -33.44
N LEU A 12 4.22 -25.99 -33.11
CA LEU A 12 4.96 -25.48 -31.97
C LEU A 12 5.42 -24.02 -32.19
N LEU A 13 5.83 -23.67 -33.41
CA LEU A 13 6.23 -22.31 -33.77
C LEU A 13 5.07 -21.31 -33.64
N ILE A 14 3.87 -21.67 -34.12
CA ILE A 14 2.69 -20.81 -34.04
C ILE A 14 2.26 -20.62 -32.57
N VAL A 15 2.26 -21.68 -31.78
CA VAL A 15 1.90 -21.62 -30.35
C VAL A 15 2.86 -20.71 -29.59
N VAL A 16 4.18 -20.85 -29.79
CA VAL A 16 5.18 -19.99 -29.14
C VAL A 16 5.01 -18.53 -29.54
N THR A 17 4.69 -18.26 -30.81
CA THR A 17 4.46 -16.89 -31.29
C THR A 17 3.24 -16.26 -30.62
N ILE A 18 2.11 -16.96 -30.55
CA ILE A 18 0.90 -16.47 -29.89
C ILE A 18 1.15 -16.26 -28.39
N LEU A 19 1.83 -17.20 -27.73
CA LEU A 19 2.21 -17.07 -26.33
C LEU A 19 3.11 -15.86 -26.07
N SER A 20 4.04 -15.56 -26.98
CA SER A 20 4.91 -14.39 -26.87
C SER A 20 4.13 -13.07 -26.88
N VAL A 21 3.15 -12.93 -27.78
CA VAL A 21 2.29 -11.73 -27.86
C VAL A 21 1.45 -11.58 -26.59
N LEU A 22 0.81 -12.67 -26.14
CA LEU A 22 0.00 -12.65 -24.91
C LEU A 22 0.84 -12.32 -23.66
N ALA A 23 2.04 -12.91 -23.56
CA ALA A 23 2.95 -12.67 -22.45
C ALA A 23 3.40 -11.20 -22.37
N SER A 24 3.64 -10.55 -23.51
CA SER A 24 4.05 -9.14 -23.56
C SER A 24 3.03 -8.19 -22.91
N ILE A 25 1.74 -8.51 -23.01
CA ILE A 25 0.66 -7.69 -22.45
C ILE A 25 0.38 -8.07 -20.99
N ALA A 26 0.39 -9.37 -20.67
CA ALA A 26 0.01 -9.87 -19.35
C ALA A 26 1.07 -9.62 -18.26
N PHE A 27 2.36 -9.72 -18.61
CA PHE A 27 3.46 -9.63 -17.65
C PHE A 27 3.53 -8.29 -16.88
N PRO A 28 3.51 -7.10 -17.53
CA PRO A 28 3.57 -5.83 -16.80
C PRO A 28 2.36 -5.62 -15.90
N SER A 29 1.17 -6.04 -16.34
CA SER A 29 -0.05 -5.89 -15.54
C SER A 29 -0.02 -6.81 -14.31
N TYR A 30 0.50 -8.03 -14.42
CA TYR A 30 0.60 -8.97 -13.31
C TYR A 30 1.50 -8.44 -12.18
N ILE A 31 2.63 -7.83 -12.53
CA ILE A 31 3.55 -7.23 -11.55
C ILE A 31 2.84 -6.08 -10.81
N HIS A 32 2.16 -5.20 -11.54
CA HIS A 32 1.44 -4.08 -10.93
C HIS A 32 0.33 -4.55 -9.95
N TYR A 33 -0.44 -5.58 -10.31
CA TYR A 33 -1.44 -6.14 -9.39
C TYR A 33 -0.82 -6.79 -8.15
N SER A 34 0.30 -7.47 -8.33
CA SER A 34 1.06 -8.07 -7.21
C SER A 34 1.59 -6.99 -6.26
N ASP A 35 2.10 -5.89 -6.82
CA ASP A 35 2.58 -4.75 -6.03
C ASP A 35 1.42 -4.04 -5.31
N LYS A 36 0.26 -3.88 -5.96
CA LYS A 36 -0.95 -3.36 -5.31
C LYS A 36 -1.43 -4.24 -4.15
N ALA A 37 -1.37 -5.56 -4.31
CA ALA A 37 -1.73 -6.50 -3.24
C ALA A 37 -0.78 -6.40 -2.04
N LYS A 38 0.53 -6.28 -2.27
CA LYS A 38 1.51 -6.00 -1.20
C LYS A 38 1.23 -4.65 -0.55
N PHE A 39 0.95 -3.62 -1.34
CA PHE A 39 0.68 -2.27 -0.85
C PHE A 39 -0.59 -2.19 0.00
N ALA A 40 -1.60 -3.03 -0.25
CA ALA A 40 -2.78 -3.12 0.60
C ALA A 40 -2.43 -3.45 2.08
N THR A 41 -1.32 -4.16 2.33
CA THR A 41 -0.83 -4.41 3.69
C THR A 41 -0.25 -3.16 4.36
N VAL A 42 0.31 -2.25 3.56
CA VAL A 42 0.82 -0.94 4.02
C VAL A 42 -0.34 -0.04 4.41
N VAL A 43 -1.40 -0.04 3.61
CA VAL A 43 -2.63 0.70 3.90
C VAL A 43 -3.32 0.16 5.15
N SER A 44 -3.44 -1.17 5.29
CA SER A 44 -4.11 -1.77 6.45
C SER A 44 -3.38 -1.53 7.77
N ALA A 45 -2.05 -1.40 7.74
CA ALA A 45 -1.27 -1.07 8.92
C ALA A 45 -1.52 0.35 9.47
N ALA A 46 -2.05 1.26 8.64
CA ALA A 46 -2.43 2.60 9.11
C ALA A 46 -3.75 2.61 9.90
N ALA A 47 -4.60 1.59 9.73
CA ALA A 47 -5.88 1.48 10.43
C ALA A 47 -5.77 1.50 11.97
N PRO A 48 -4.92 0.67 12.63
CA PRO A 48 -4.77 0.73 14.08
C PRO A 48 -4.21 2.06 14.57
N VAL A 49 -3.35 2.71 13.77
CA VAL A 49 -2.80 4.04 14.08
C VAL A 49 -3.91 5.08 14.08
N ARG A 50 -4.73 5.09 13.02
CA ARG A 50 -5.92 5.95 12.90
C ARG A 50 -6.84 5.79 14.11
N THR A 51 -7.23 4.56 14.44
CA THR A 51 -8.09 4.28 15.59
C THR A 51 -7.49 4.78 16.91
N SER A 52 -6.17 4.59 17.11
CA SER A 52 -5.52 5.07 18.33
C SER A 52 -5.50 6.60 18.46
N ILE A 53 -5.38 7.31 17.33
CA ILE A 53 -5.48 8.77 17.27
C ILE A 53 -6.92 9.22 17.52
N ASP A 54 -7.90 8.55 16.92
CA ASP A 54 -9.33 8.81 17.14
C ASP A 54 -9.70 8.65 18.62
N ILE A 55 -9.18 7.61 19.29
CA ILE A 55 -9.37 7.42 20.73
C ILE A 55 -8.67 8.53 21.53
N CYS A 56 -7.44 8.90 21.16
CA CYS A 56 -6.69 9.95 21.86
C CYS A 56 -7.43 11.28 21.85
N VAL A 57 -8.00 11.68 20.70
CA VAL A 57 -8.74 12.95 20.57
C VAL A 57 -10.06 12.88 21.33
N GLN A 58 -10.82 11.80 21.22
CA GLN A 58 -12.10 11.64 21.91
C GLN A 58 -11.95 11.57 23.44
N ALA A 59 -10.96 10.81 23.92
CA ALA A 59 -10.70 10.64 25.35
C ALA A 59 -9.86 11.78 25.95
N LYS A 60 -9.37 12.72 25.11
CA LYS A 60 -8.46 13.81 25.50
C LYS A 60 -7.28 13.32 26.33
N SER A 61 -6.76 12.13 25.98
CA SER A 61 -5.70 11.47 26.76
C SER A 61 -4.37 12.20 26.71
N LEU A 62 -4.14 12.99 25.66
CA LEU A 62 -2.98 13.85 25.48
C LEU A 62 -3.44 15.25 25.06
N PRO A 63 -2.72 16.32 25.47
CA PRO A 63 -2.96 17.67 24.95
C PRO A 63 -2.71 17.79 23.44
N ASP A 64 -1.84 16.92 22.90
CA ASP A 64 -1.49 16.87 21.50
C ASP A 64 -1.35 15.41 21.04
N CYS A 65 -2.39 14.90 20.38
CA CYS A 65 -2.43 13.53 19.87
C CYS A 65 -1.49 13.29 18.67
N SER A 66 -0.88 14.33 18.10
CA SER A 66 0.20 14.16 17.11
C SER A 66 1.48 13.59 17.73
N LYS A 67 1.61 13.64 19.06
CA LYS A 67 2.74 13.09 19.83
C LYS A 67 2.48 11.69 20.38
N LEU A 68 1.44 11.02 19.90
CA LEU A 68 1.15 9.66 20.30
C LEU A 68 2.36 8.74 19.98
N ASN A 69 2.77 7.93 20.94
CA ASN A 69 3.89 7.02 20.74
C ASN A 69 3.55 5.96 19.70
N VAL A 70 4.43 5.77 18.73
CA VAL A 70 4.28 4.74 17.70
C VAL A 70 4.46 3.37 18.34
N ASN A 71 3.44 2.52 18.26
CA ASN A 71 3.55 1.14 18.72
C ASN A 71 4.28 0.30 17.66
N SER A 72 5.36 -0.37 18.05
CA SER A 72 6.11 -1.26 17.15
C SER A 72 5.26 -2.39 16.58
N LYS A 73 4.16 -2.76 17.24
CA LYS A 73 3.19 -3.75 16.74
C LYS A 73 2.41 -3.28 15.51
N TRP A 74 2.34 -1.98 15.25
CA TRP A 74 1.70 -1.45 14.03
C TRP A 74 2.54 -1.73 12.77
N MET A 75 3.82 -2.08 12.94
CA MET A 75 4.76 -2.38 11.87
C MET A 75 5.04 -3.88 11.75
N HIS A 76 4.08 -4.74 12.11
CA HIS A 76 4.29 -6.20 12.12
C HIS A 76 4.41 -6.83 10.73
N ASN A 77 4.24 -6.06 9.65
CA ASN A 77 4.39 -6.57 8.30
C ASN A 77 5.82 -6.33 7.76
N GLU A 78 6.30 -7.21 6.90
CA GLU A 78 7.61 -7.08 6.24
C GLU A 78 7.65 -5.98 5.16
N PHE A 79 6.49 -5.41 4.84
CA PHE A 79 6.28 -4.44 3.77
C PHE A 79 6.38 -2.97 4.23
N ILE A 80 6.52 -2.71 5.53
CA ILE A 80 6.64 -1.37 6.10
C ILE A 80 8.04 -1.13 6.62
N SER A 81 8.59 0.04 6.29
CA SER A 81 9.84 0.52 6.85
C SER A 81 9.63 1.35 8.10
N THR A 82 8.69 2.30 8.07
CA THR A 82 8.42 3.21 9.20
C THR A 82 6.96 3.66 9.22
N ILE A 83 6.46 3.94 10.43
CA ILE A 83 5.24 4.73 10.64
C ILE A 83 5.64 5.95 11.47
N ALA A 84 5.32 7.14 10.99
CA ALA A 84 5.57 8.39 11.70
C ALA A 84 4.24 9.13 11.92
N ILE A 85 4.02 9.58 13.15
CA ILE A 85 2.93 10.49 13.49
C ILE A 85 3.56 11.86 13.69
N THR A 86 3.02 12.87 13.01
CA THR A 86 3.52 14.25 13.03
C THR A 86 2.35 15.23 13.00
N GLY A 87 2.63 16.53 13.13
CA GLY A 87 1.62 17.58 12.98
C GLY A 87 1.42 18.39 14.25
N THR A 88 0.17 18.72 14.53
CA THR A 88 -0.29 19.58 15.63
C THR A 88 -1.58 19.02 16.22
N SER A 89 -2.04 19.60 17.33
CA SER A 89 -3.30 19.21 17.98
C SER A 89 -4.54 19.32 17.09
N SER A 90 -4.53 20.18 16.05
CA SER A 90 -5.66 20.37 15.14
C SER A 90 -5.50 19.65 13.79
N LYS A 91 -4.26 19.29 13.42
CA LYS A 91 -3.94 18.61 12.17
C LYS A 91 -2.88 17.56 12.42
N ILE A 92 -3.29 16.31 12.41
CA ILE A 92 -2.45 15.14 12.69
C ILE A 92 -2.15 14.44 11.38
N VAL A 93 -0.89 14.11 11.14
CA VAL A 93 -0.44 13.45 9.92
C VAL A 93 0.21 12.13 10.28
N VAL A 94 -0.36 11.04 9.76
CA VAL A 94 0.20 9.69 9.86
C VAL A 94 0.82 9.35 8.52
N LYS A 95 2.12 9.14 8.51
CA LYS A 95 2.88 8.72 7.33
C LYS A 95 3.36 7.29 7.51
N THR A 96 2.86 6.39 6.68
CA THR A 96 3.35 5.02 6.55
C THR A 96 4.27 4.95 5.34
N THR A 97 5.54 4.60 5.58
CA THR A 97 6.55 4.46 4.54
C THR A 97 6.75 2.97 4.25
N PRO A 98 6.48 2.50 3.01
CA PRO A 98 6.72 1.11 2.65
C PRO A 98 8.22 0.80 2.59
N LYS A 99 8.55 -0.47 2.70
CA LYS A 99 9.88 -1.00 2.38
C LYS A 99 10.00 -1.12 0.86
N ASN A 100 11.20 -0.87 0.32
CA ASN A 100 11.47 -1.05 -1.10
C ASN A 100 11.35 -2.53 -1.49
N ILE A 101 10.32 -2.89 -2.27
CA ILE A 101 10.02 -4.28 -2.68
C ILE A 101 9.43 -4.25 -4.09
N GLY A 102 10.10 -4.91 -5.05
CA GLY A 102 9.66 -4.88 -6.45
C GLY A 102 9.69 -3.45 -6.99
N ASN A 103 8.56 -2.96 -7.52
CA ASN A 103 8.43 -1.57 -7.97
C ASN A 103 7.92 -0.62 -6.88
N ILE A 104 7.61 -1.13 -5.67
CA ILE A 104 7.23 -0.28 -4.55
C ILE A 104 8.49 0.35 -3.98
N THR A 105 8.48 1.67 -3.89
CA THR A 105 9.56 2.49 -3.36
C THR A 105 9.14 3.18 -2.07
N ASN A 106 10.10 3.67 -1.29
CA ASN A 106 9.87 4.51 -0.11
C ASN A 106 9.16 5.85 -0.43
N LEU A 107 8.98 6.20 -1.70
CA LEU A 107 8.20 7.36 -2.14
C LEU A 107 6.71 7.06 -2.25
N ASP A 108 6.33 5.78 -2.37
CA ASP A 108 4.94 5.31 -2.42
C ASP A 108 4.30 5.34 -1.03
N THR A 109 4.46 6.44 -0.32
CA THR A 109 3.99 6.56 1.06
C THR A 109 2.48 6.66 1.11
N TYR A 110 1.90 6.06 2.15
CA TYR A 110 0.49 6.24 2.49
C TYR A 110 0.41 7.29 3.60
N ILE A 111 -0.24 8.42 3.32
CA ILE A 111 -0.30 9.58 4.23
C ILE A 111 -1.76 9.84 4.56
N LEU A 112 -2.11 9.67 5.83
CA LEU A 112 -3.41 10.04 6.37
C LEU A 112 -3.30 11.35 7.14
N THR A 113 -4.06 12.34 6.72
CA THR A 113 -4.17 13.64 7.38
C THR A 113 -5.51 13.72 8.10
N GLY A 114 -5.48 13.69 9.42
CA GLY A 114 -6.64 13.87 10.29
C GLY A 114 -6.77 15.35 10.69
N ASN A 115 -7.86 15.99 10.30
CA ASN A 115 -8.19 17.34 10.70
C ASN A 115 -9.24 17.29 11.81
N VAL A 116 -8.95 17.88 12.97
CA VAL A 116 -9.86 17.91 14.12
C VAL A 116 -10.87 19.03 13.93
N ASP A 117 -12.15 18.68 13.82
CA ASP A 117 -13.27 19.62 13.79
C ASP A 117 -13.58 20.15 15.19
N SER A 118 -14.33 21.26 15.24
CA SER A 118 -14.90 21.92 16.41
C SER A 118 -15.65 21.01 17.40
N LYS A 119 -16.02 19.79 16.99
CA LYS A 119 -16.70 18.77 17.80
C LYS A 119 -15.75 17.67 18.32
N ASP A 120 -14.45 17.91 18.31
CA ASP A 120 -13.41 16.92 18.67
C ASP A 120 -13.50 15.63 17.82
N SER A 121 -13.94 15.77 16.56
CA SER A 121 -14.06 14.68 15.60
C SER A 121 -13.00 14.82 14.51
N LEU A 122 -12.42 13.70 14.08
CA LEU A 122 -11.38 13.68 13.05
C LEU A 122 -11.96 13.37 11.68
N VAL A 123 -11.72 14.28 10.74
CA VAL A 123 -11.94 14.05 9.31
C VAL A 123 -10.62 13.65 8.69
N TRP A 124 -10.58 12.45 8.10
CA TRP A 124 -9.38 11.88 7.53
C TRP A 124 -9.36 12.03 6.01
N ASP A 125 -8.24 12.52 5.51
CA ASP A 125 -7.94 12.68 4.08
C ASP A 125 -6.62 11.97 3.73
N ASP A 126 -6.50 11.47 2.50
CA ASP A 126 -5.30 10.77 2.02
C ASP A 126 -4.67 11.40 0.77
N ASP A 127 -5.02 12.64 0.41
CA ASP A 127 -4.60 13.29 -0.84
C ASP A 127 -3.10 13.52 -0.97
N ALA A 128 -2.39 13.60 0.15
CA ALA A 128 -0.93 13.71 0.16
C ALA A 128 -0.20 12.37 -0.09
N SER A 129 -0.93 11.26 -0.26
CA SER A 129 -0.34 9.93 -0.41
C SER A 129 0.42 9.77 -1.73
N GLY A 130 1.71 9.47 -1.65
CA GLY A 130 2.55 9.18 -2.82
C GLY A 130 2.09 7.95 -3.61
N CYS A 131 1.43 6.99 -2.95
CA CYS A 131 0.89 5.81 -3.62
C CYS A 131 -0.16 6.10 -4.70
N LYS A 132 -0.82 7.27 -4.68
CA LYS A 132 -1.78 7.71 -5.71
C LYS A 132 -1.09 8.00 -7.06
N ILE A 133 0.14 8.52 -7.02
CA ILE A 133 0.95 8.80 -8.21
C ILE A 133 1.32 7.49 -8.91
N SER A 134 1.67 6.47 -8.13
CA SER A 134 2.04 5.14 -8.60
C SER A 134 0.85 4.19 -8.81
N ARG A 135 -0.39 4.66 -8.60
CA ARG A 135 -1.65 3.89 -8.73
C ARG A 135 -1.72 2.62 -7.87
N LEU A 136 -0.98 2.61 -6.77
CA LEU A 136 -0.97 1.54 -5.76
C LEU A 136 -2.12 1.71 -4.77
N CYS A 137 -2.42 2.96 -4.45
CA CYS A 137 -3.69 3.45 -3.95
C CYS A 137 -4.22 4.48 -4.99
#